data_AF-A0A958ZB85-F1
#
_entry.id   AF-A0A958ZB85-F1
#
_cell.length_a   1.000
_cell.length_b   1.000
_cell.length_c   1.000
_cell.angle_alpha   90.00
_cell.angle_beta   90.00
_cell.angle_gamma   90.00
#
_symmetry.space_group_name_H-M   'P 1'
#
loop_
_entity.id
_entity.type
_entity.pdbx_description
1 polymer ?
#
loop_
_entity_poly.entity_id
_entity_poly.type
_entity_poly.pdbx_seq_one_letter_code
_entity_poly.pdbx_strand_id
1 'polypeptide(L)'
;MPTAVMQPYFQQLARLKQQATAQAKIIVNELKGEIIPYITERQLFDRGIDGQGKRLKPYSPFTIAIKKQKGEVYNRTTLLDTGDFYEGFTLIAQNDEMIFYSSDHKTPELVSKYGKDIFLLTVEHNQEINDKLILPRLIEWLLNSIEI
;
A
#
# COMPACT_ATOMS: atom_id res chain seq x y z
N MET A 1 -7.00 -42.23 11.29
CA MET A 1 -6.55 -41.33 12.37
C MET A 1 -5.08 -41.04 12.13
N PRO A 2 -4.63 -39.78 12.00
CA PRO A 2 -3.21 -39.50 11.94
C PRO A 2 -2.56 -40.08 13.20
N THR A 3 -1.56 -40.95 13.03
CA THR A 3 -0.81 -41.57 14.11
C THR A 3 -0.13 -40.49 14.97
N ALA A 4 -0.01 -40.72 16.29
CA ALA A 4 0.55 -39.78 17.27
C ALA A 4 1.95 -39.21 16.92
N VAL A 5 2.67 -39.84 15.98
CA VAL A 5 3.98 -39.41 15.48
C VAL A 5 3.90 -38.12 14.65
N MET A 6 2.80 -37.88 13.91
CA MET A 6 2.68 -36.72 13.02
C MET A 6 2.09 -35.48 13.70
N GLN A 7 1.36 -35.67 14.81
CA GLN A 7 0.69 -34.58 15.53
C GLN A 7 1.65 -33.44 15.96
N PRO A 8 2.87 -33.71 16.46
CA PRO A 8 3.81 -32.65 16.84
C PRO A 8 4.24 -31.77 15.65
N TYR A 9 4.47 -32.35 14.48
CA TYR A 9 4.85 -31.60 13.28
C TYR A 9 3.71 -30.68 12.80
N PHE A 10 2.46 -31.15 12.85
CA PHE A 10 1.32 -30.28 12.54
C PHE A 10 1.19 -29.11 13.50
N GLN A 11 1.46 -29.32 14.80
CA GLN A 11 1.47 -28.24 15.79
C GLN A 11 2.60 -27.24 15.55
N GLN A 12 3.80 -27.72 15.18
CA GLN A 12 4.93 -26.85 14.84
C GLN A 12 4.63 -26.00 13.59
N LEU A 13 4.10 -26.60 12.53
CA LEU A 13 3.71 -25.88 11.31
C LEU A 13 2.62 -24.82 11.59
N ALA A 14 1.63 -25.15 12.41
CA ALA A 14 0.59 -24.20 12.81
C ALA A 14 1.17 -23.00 13.57
N ARG A 15 2.12 -23.23 14.48
CA ARG A 15 2.83 -22.16 15.21
C ARG A 15 3.67 -21.30 14.28
N LEU A 16 4.43 -21.93 13.38
CA LEU A 16 5.26 -21.21 12.42
C LEU A 16 4.41 -20.31 11.53
N LYS A 17 3.26 -20.80 11.05
CA LYS A 17 2.30 -19.99 10.29
C LYS A 17 1.83 -18.78 11.09
N GLN A 18 1.46 -18.96 12.36
CA GLN A 18 1.01 -17.86 13.22
C GLN A 18 2.12 -16.81 13.44
N GLN A 19 3.36 -17.26 13.68
CA GLN A 19 4.51 -16.38 13.87
C GLN A 19 4.85 -15.62 12.58
N ALA A 20 4.83 -16.29 11.43
CA ALA A 20 5.07 -15.65 10.14
C ALA A 20 4.01 -14.58 9.83
N THR A 21 2.73 -14.85 10.11
CA THR A 21 1.67 -13.86 9.97
C THR A 21 1.87 -12.65 10.90
N ALA A 22 2.27 -12.88 12.15
CA ALA A 22 2.55 -11.78 13.09
C ALA A 22 3.76 -10.96 12.62
N GLN A 23 4.82 -11.62 12.16
CA GLN A 23 6.02 -10.95 11.68
C GLN A 23 5.76 -10.15 10.40
N ALA A 24 4.98 -10.69 9.46
CA ALA A 24 4.61 -9.96 8.25
C ALA A 24 3.91 -8.63 8.59
N LYS A 25 3.05 -8.60 9.62
CA LYS A 25 2.39 -7.37 10.09
C LYS A 25 3.40 -6.37 10.65
N ILE A 26 4.41 -6.83 11.39
CA ILE A 26 5.48 -5.98 11.91
C ILE A 26 6.28 -5.38 10.74
N ILE A 27 6.74 -6.21 9.81
CA ILE A 27 7.50 -5.80 8.62
C ILE A 27 6.73 -4.77 7.80
N VAL A 28 5.45 -5.02 7.50
CA VAL A 28 4.62 -4.06 6.76
C VAL A 28 4.49 -2.73 7.50
N ASN A 29 4.36 -2.76 8.84
CA ASN A 29 4.28 -1.54 9.63
C ASN A 29 5.59 -0.76 9.67
N GLU A 30 6.75 -1.43 9.64
CA GLU A 30 8.06 -0.80 9.54
C GLU A 30 8.27 -0.18 8.15
N LEU A 31 7.74 -0.82 7.10
CA LEU A 31 7.88 -0.40 5.71
C LEU A 31 6.87 0.63 5.23
N LYS A 32 5.99 1.16 6.10
CA LYS A 32 4.94 2.11 5.68
C LYS A 32 5.48 3.27 4.86
N GLY A 33 6.61 3.85 5.28
CA GLY A 33 7.25 4.97 4.59
C GLY A 33 7.76 4.63 3.18
N GLU A 34 8.07 3.36 2.92
CA GLU A 34 8.50 2.88 1.60
C GLU A 34 7.30 2.44 0.74
N ILE A 35 6.24 1.94 1.36
CA ILE A 35 5.05 1.41 0.68
C ILE A 35 4.09 2.52 0.23
N ILE A 36 3.83 3.53 1.09
CA ILE A 36 2.88 4.62 0.77
C ILE A 36 3.23 5.37 -0.54
N PRO A 37 4.51 5.68 -0.84
CA PRO A 37 4.91 6.31 -2.11
C PRO A 37 4.50 5.55 -3.38
N TYR A 38 4.24 4.25 -3.31
CA TYR A 38 3.72 3.51 -4.47
C TYR A 38 2.33 3.99 -4.89
N ILE A 39 1.49 4.41 -3.93
CA ILE A 39 0.18 4.99 -4.23
C ILE A 39 0.33 6.49 -4.52
N THR A 40 0.93 7.24 -3.59
CA THR A 40 0.95 8.71 -3.68
C THR A 40 1.80 9.20 -4.84
N GLU A 41 3.06 8.80 -4.92
CA GLU A 41 4.01 9.31 -5.92
C GLU A 41 3.87 8.53 -7.24
N ARG A 42 3.99 7.20 -7.20
CA ARG A 42 4.07 6.42 -8.45
C ARG A 42 2.73 6.28 -9.19
N GLN A 43 1.62 6.07 -8.48
CA GLN A 43 0.29 5.91 -9.12
C GLN A 43 -0.40 7.25 -9.34
N LEU A 44 -0.65 7.99 -8.26
CA LEU A 44 -1.45 9.20 -8.32
C LEU A 44 -0.67 10.33 -8.98
N PHE A 45 0.54 10.64 -8.52
CA PHE A 45 1.30 11.77 -9.05
C PHE A 45 1.89 11.50 -10.45
N ASP A 46 2.73 10.49 -10.61
CA ASP A 46 3.46 10.23 -11.86
C ASP A 46 2.52 9.78 -12.98
N ARG A 47 1.60 8.86 -12.68
CA ARG A 47 0.76 8.20 -13.69
C ARG A 47 -0.64 8.80 -13.78
N GLY A 48 -1.17 9.39 -12.71
CA GLY A 48 -2.54 9.90 -12.66
C GLY A 48 -3.59 8.78 -12.74
N ILE A 49 -3.34 7.66 -12.07
CA ILE A 49 -4.21 6.46 -12.07
C ILE A 49 -4.58 6.03 -10.65
N ASP A 50 -5.71 5.35 -10.52
CA ASP A 50 -6.09 4.62 -9.30
C ASP A 50 -5.48 3.20 -9.25
N GLY A 51 -5.76 2.45 -8.18
CA GLY A 51 -5.29 1.08 -8.02
C GLY A 51 -5.84 0.07 -9.04
N GLN A 52 -6.87 0.41 -9.81
CA GLN A 52 -7.34 -0.40 -10.93
C GLN A 52 -6.62 -0.04 -12.24
N GLY A 53 -5.68 0.89 -12.21
CA GLY A 53 -4.99 1.41 -13.39
C GLY A 53 -5.83 2.38 -14.21
N LYS A 54 -7.00 2.79 -13.72
CA LYS A 54 -7.89 3.71 -14.43
C LYS A 54 -7.42 5.14 -14.24
N ARG A 55 -7.42 5.91 -15.32
CA ARG A 55 -7.05 7.33 -15.27
C ARG A 55 -8.03 8.12 -14.42
N LEU A 56 -7.48 9.00 -13.59
CA LEU A 56 -8.25 10.00 -12.87
C LEU A 56 -8.88 10.99 -13.86
N LYS A 57 -10.06 11.50 -13.50
CA LYS A 57 -10.76 12.51 -14.30
C LYS A 57 -9.83 13.71 -14.57
N PRO A 58 -9.76 14.22 -15.80
CA PRO A 58 -8.88 15.34 -16.12
C PRO A 58 -9.27 16.60 -15.34
N TYR A 59 -8.29 17.47 -15.10
CA TYR A 59 -8.54 18.78 -14.53
C TYR A 59 -9.49 19.61 -15.40
N SER A 60 -10.24 20.50 -14.75
CA SER A 60 -11.04 21.49 -15.47
C SER A 60 -10.14 22.45 -16.25
N PRO A 61 -10.62 23.09 -17.35
CA PRO A 61 -9.83 24.10 -18.07
C PRO A 61 -9.29 25.21 -17.17
N PHE A 62 -10.10 25.64 -16.19
CA PHE A 62 -9.69 26.65 -15.20
C PHE A 62 -8.54 26.14 -14.32
N THR A 63 -8.67 24.92 -13.78
CA THR A 63 -7.60 24.30 -12.97
C THR A 63 -6.31 24.12 -13.77
N ILE A 64 -6.40 23.76 -15.06
CA ILE A 64 -5.24 23.66 -15.95
C ILE A 64 -4.54 25.01 -16.10
N ALA A 65 -5.29 26.11 -16.29
CA ALA A 65 -4.72 27.44 -16.40
C ALA A 65 -3.96 27.86 -15.13
N ILE A 66 -4.56 27.63 -13.95
CA ILE A 66 -3.93 27.92 -12.66
C ILE A 66 -2.66 27.08 -12.48
N LYS A 67 -2.71 25.77 -12.74
CA LYS A 67 -1.54 24.89 -12.56
C LYS A 67 -0.41 25.22 -13.53
N LYS A 68 -0.74 25.58 -14.79
CA LYS A 68 0.26 26.09 -15.75
C LYS A 68 0.96 27.35 -15.24
N GLN A 69 0.20 28.30 -14.70
CA GLN A 69 0.77 29.53 -14.16
C GLN A 69 1.71 29.27 -12.97
N LYS A 70 1.41 28.27 -12.15
CA LYS A 70 2.24 27.85 -11.01
C LYS A 70 3.42 26.94 -11.39
N GLY A 71 3.53 26.49 -12.64
CA GLY A 71 4.53 25.51 -13.06
C GLY A 71 4.30 24.10 -12.51
N GLU A 72 3.07 23.79 -12.06
CA GLU A 72 2.70 22.49 -11.52
C GLU A 72 2.29 21.50 -12.63
N VAL A 73 2.24 20.21 -12.31
CA VAL A 73 1.71 19.17 -13.19
C VAL A 73 0.25 19.47 -13.54
N TYR A 74 -0.02 19.77 -14.81
CA TYR A 74 -1.36 20.13 -15.30
C TYR A 74 -1.93 19.15 -16.34
N ASN A 75 -1.11 18.22 -16.85
CA ASN A 75 -1.49 17.30 -17.93
C ASN A 75 -2.17 16.01 -17.46
N ARG A 76 -2.22 15.78 -16.14
CA ARG A 76 -2.92 14.68 -15.48
C ARG A 76 -3.36 15.12 -14.10
N THR A 77 -4.43 14.53 -13.59
CA THR A 77 -4.84 14.74 -12.20
C THR A 77 -3.96 13.91 -11.29
N THR A 78 -3.40 14.54 -10.25
CA THR A 78 -2.51 13.88 -9.30
C THR A 78 -3.12 13.71 -7.91
N LEU A 79 -4.18 14.46 -7.58
CA LEU A 79 -4.66 14.65 -6.20
C LEU A 79 -3.63 15.35 -5.28
N LEU A 80 -2.54 15.87 -5.85
CA LEU A 80 -1.61 16.74 -5.15
C LEU A 80 -2.01 18.21 -5.39
N ASP A 81 -2.38 18.89 -4.32
CA ASP A 81 -2.69 20.32 -4.30
C ASP A 81 -1.75 21.04 -3.33
N THR A 82 -2.07 21.04 -2.03
CA THR A 82 -1.20 21.59 -0.96
C THR A 82 -0.19 20.58 -0.43
N GLY A 83 -0.49 19.28 -0.53
CA GLY A 83 0.29 18.19 0.09
C GLY A 83 -0.49 17.44 1.16
N ASP A 84 -1.45 18.11 1.82
CA ASP A 84 -2.17 17.58 3.00
C ASP A 84 -2.80 16.20 2.78
N PHE A 85 -3.36 15.95 1.59
CA PHE A 85 -3.95 14.65 1.27
C PHE A 85 -2.91 13.53 1.31
N TYR A 86 -1.70 13.78 0.80
CA TYR A 86 -0.59 12.83 0.75
C TYR A 86 0.07 12.70 2.12
N GLU A 87 0.27 13.81 2.84
CA GLU A 87 0.81 13.78 4.20
C GLU A 87 -0.10 13.04 5.18
N GLY A 88 -1.41 13.11 4.96
CA GLY A 88 -2.40 12.36 5.74
C GLY A 88 -2.43 10.86 5.44
N PHE A 89 -1.73 10.36 4.39
CA PHE A 89 -1.74 8.93 4.08
C PHE A 89 -1.12 8.11 5.21
N THR A 90 -1.76 6.99 5.50
CA THR A 90 -1.21 5.98 6.39
C THR A 90 -1.65 4.59 5.95
N LEU A 91 -0.95 3.60 6.48
CA LEU A 91 -1.13 2.18 6.20
C LEU A 91 -1.31 1.45 7.53
N ILE A 92 -2.27 0.55 7.61
CA ILE A 92 -2.43 -0.40 8.72
C ILE A 92 -2.45 -1.82 8.16
N ALA A 93 -1.63 -2.70 8.75
CA ALA A 93 -1.71 -4.13 8.51
C ALA A 93 -2.68 -4.78 9.50
N GLN A 94 -3.86 -5.20 9.04
CA GLN A 94 -4.89 -5.82 9.87
C GLN A 94 -5.57 -6.96 9.11
N ASN A 95 -5.96 -8.04 9.81
CA ASN A 95 -6.69 -9.17 9.23
C ASN A 95 -6.02 -9.77 7.97
N ASP A 96 -4.69 -9.75 7.94
CA ASP A 96 -3.87 -10.23 6.83
C ASP A 96 -4.02 -9.40 5.54
N GLU A 97 -4.49 -8.16 5.68
CA GLU A 97 -4.63 -7.16 4.62
C GLU A 97 -3.87 -5.87 4.93
N MET A 98 -3.49 -5.16 3.88
CA MET A 98 -2.98 -3.79 3.94
C MET A 98 -4.12 -2.81 3.68
N ILE A 99 -4.45 -1.98 4.66
CA ILE A 99 -5.51 -0.97 4.56
C ILE A 99 -4.85 0.41 4.51
N PHE A 100 -5.06 1.12 3.41
CA PHE A 100 -4.62 2.50 3.23
C PHE A 100 -5.79 3.47 3.41
N TYR A 101 -5.49 4.62 4.00
CA TYR A 101 -6.43 5.74 4.09
C TYR A 101 -5.67 7.05 4.28
N SER A 102 -6.37 8.17 4.16
CA SER A 102 -5.84 9.49 4.50
C SER A 102 -6.68 10.15 5.59
N SER A 103 -6.03 10.81 6.54
CA SER A 103 -6.69 11.62 7.58
C SER A 103 -7.08 13.02 7.11
N ASP A 104 -6.75 13.39 5.87
CA ASP A 104 -7.09 14.71 5.34
C ASP A 104 -8.60 14.91 5.22
N HIS A 105 -9.05 16.11 5.54
CA HIS A 105 -10.46 16.51 5.53
C HIS A 105 -11.13 16.39 4.14
N LYS A 106 -10.37 16.43 3.04
CA LYS A 106 -10.89 16.26 1.67
C LYS A 106 -11.15 14.79 1.31
N THR A 107 -10.70 13.84 2.14
CA THR A 107 -10.83 12.40 1.86
C THR A 107 -12.25 11.97 1.49
N PRO A 108 -13.32 12.36 2.22
CA PRO A 108 -14.68 11.97 1.85
C PRO A 108 -15.10 12.46 0.45
N GLU A 109 -14.71 13.68 0.08
CA GLU A 109 -14.99 14.25 -1.25
C GLU A 109 -14.23 13.51 -2.35
N LEU A 110 -12.95 13.24 -2.13
CA LEU A 110 -12.10 12.51 -3.08
C LEU A 110 -12.62 11.08 -3.29
N VAL A 111 -13.01 10.39 -2.21
CA VAL A 111 -13.64 9.06 -2.29
C VAL A 111 -14.98 9.11 -3.02
N SER A 112 -15.80 10.13 -2.79
CA SER A 112 -17.07 10.29 -3.53
C SER A 112 -16.82 10.45 -5.03
N LYS A 113 -15.77 11.19 -5.41
CA LYS A 113 -15.47 11.53 -6.80
C LYS A 113 -14.76 10.42 -7.59
N TYR A 114 -13.82 9.72 -6.93
CA TYR A 114 -12.92 8.75 -7.56
C TYR A 114 -13.12 7.31 -7.08
N GLY A 115 -13.88 7.11 -6.00
CA GLY A 115 -14.01 5.80 -5.35
C GLY A 115 -12.88 5.53 -4.36
N LYS A 116 -12.95 4.37 -3.70
CA LYS A 116 -11.93 3.91 -2.75
C LYS A 116 -10.67 3.39 -3.44
N ASP A 117 -10.70 3.18 -4.75
CA ASP A 117 -9.57 2.65 -5.53
C ASP A 117 -8.35 3.57 -5.52
N ILE A 118 -8.51 4.86 -5.16
CA ILE A 118 -7.39 5.79 -4.93
C ILE A 118 -6.50 5.41 -3.73
N PHE A 119 -6.97 4.48 -2.89
CA PHE A 119 -6.24 3.90 -1.76
C PHE A 119 -5.74 2.48 -2.05
N LEU A 120 -5.97 1.94 -3.25
CA LEU A 120 -5.51 0.61 -3.61
C LEU A 120 -4.17 0.69 -4.36
N LEU A 121 -3.31 -0.28 -4.09
CA LEU A 121 -2.16 -0.55 -4.94
C LEU A 121 -2.63 -1.17 -6.26
N THR A 122 -1.94 -0.84 -7.35
CA THR A 122 -2.07 -1.64 -8.58
C THR A 122 -1.56 -3.05 -8.35
N VAL A 123 -2.01 -4.00 -9.19
CA VAL A 123 -1.50 -5.38 -9.16
C VAL A 123 0.02 -5.41 -9.29
N GLU A 124 0.57 -4.61 -10.22
CA GLU A 124 2.00 -4.45 -10.46
C GLU A 124 2.75 -4.00 -9.19
N HIS A 125 2.30 -2.90 -8.57
CA HIS A 125 2.97 -2.38 -7.37
C HIS A 125 2.80 -3.28 -6.16
N ASN A 126 1.64 -3.92 -6.00
CA ASN A 126 1.43 -4.90 -4.93
C ASN A 126 2.40 -6.08 -5.07
N GLN A 127 2.62 -6.57 -6.30
CA GLN A 127 3.57 -7.63 -6.57
C GLN A 127 5.01 -7.17 -6.31
N GLU A 128 5.37 -5.96 -6.75
CA GLU A 128 6.68 -5.36 -6.50
C GLU A 128 6.98 -5.22 -4.99
N ILE A 129 6.04 -4.72 -4.20
CA ILE A 129 6.17 -4.58 -2.74
C ILE A 129 6.37 -5.94 -2.08
N ASN A 130 5.58 -6.95 -2.47
CA ASN A 130 5.70 -8.30 -1.94
C ASN A 130 7.08 -8.89 -2.25
N ASP A 131 7.51 -8.83 -3.51
CA ASP A 131 8.73 -9.51 -3.97
C ASP A 131 10.00 -8.80 -3.50
N LYS A 132 10.01 -7.46 -3.48
CA LYS A 132 11.22 -6.68 -3.22
C LYS A 132 11.36 -6.18 -1.79
N LEU A 133 10.25 -5.99 -1.07
CA LEU A 133 10.28 -5.39 0.27
C LEU A 133 9.89 -6.39 1.36
N ILE A 134 8.74 -7.05 1.22
CA ILE A 134 8.17 -7.87 2.29
C ILE A 134 8.82 -9.26 2.35
N LEU A 135 8.84 -10.00 1.23
CA LEU A 135 9.33 -11.38 1.18
C LEU A 135 10.80 -11.50 1.60
N PRO A 136 11.74 -10.65 1.14
CA PRO A 136 13.13 -10.74 1.57
C PRO A 136 13.31 -10.62 3.07
N ARG A 137 12.61 -9.67 3.72
CA ARG A 137 12.66 -9.46 5.17
C ARG A 137 12.01 -10.59 5.95
N LEU A 138 10.94 -11.17 5.40
CA LEU A 138 10.29 -12.32 6.04
C LEU A 138 11.18 -13.57 5.95
N ILE A 139 11.88 -13.76 4.83
CA ILE A 139 12.88 -14.84 4.68
C ILE A 139 14.04 -14.63 5.64
N GLU A 140 14.59 -13.42 5.72
CA GLU A 140 15.66 -13.07 6.66
C GLU A 140 15.26 -13.39 8.11
N TRP A 141 14.07 -12.94 8.52
CA TRP A 141 13.53 -13.28 9.84
C TRP A 141 13.40 -14.79 10.05
N LEU A 142 12.92 -15.53 9.04
CA LEU A 142 12.71 -16.96 9.14
C LEU A 142 14.04 -17.71 9.32
N LEU A 143 15.07 -17.35 8.53
CA LEU A 143 16.41 -17.95 8.62
C LEU A 143 17.03 -17.70 10.00
N ASN A 144 16.95 -16.47 10.50
CA ASN A 144 17.45 -16.09 11.82
C ASN A 144 16.69 -16.79 12.97
N SER A 145 15.46 -17.23 12.71
CA SER A 145 14.63 -17.96 13.69
C SER A 145 14.91 -19.47 13.72
N ILE A 146 15.60 -20.01 12.70
CA ILE A 146 15.93 -21.44 12.55
C ILE A 146 17.38 -21.73 12.95
N GLU A 147 18.28 -20.74 12.86
CA GLU A 147 19.65 -20.83 13.39
C GLU A 147 19.65 -20.75 14.93
N ILE A 148 19.22 -21.84 15.58
CA ILE A 148 19.39 -22.15 17.01
C ILE A 148 19.83 -23.61 17.15
#